data_AF-A0A533WK51-F1
#
_entry.id   AF-A0A533WK51-F1
#
_cell.length_a   1.000
_cell.length_b   1.000
_cell.length_c   1.000
_cell.angle_alpha   90.00
_cell.angle_beta   90.00
_cell.angle_gamma   90.00
#
_symmetry.space_group_name_H-M   'P 1'
#
loop_
_entity.id
_entity.type
_entity.pdbx_description
1 polymer ?
#
loop_
_entity_poly.entity_id
_entity_poly.type
_entity_poly.pdbx_seq_one_letter_code
_entity_poly.pdbx_strand_id
1 'polypeptide(L)'
;MIRLGLIVLIKHVPHDLSEVTGLGDSLASLFSVMGKPLLLYNIAKLASRKSIDCVLLPEGFTHMASVISASYPSLRIDEYKDRALIPTDDLFELQFNSIIVESEMGGVVVDQIVYPWDLLRIMNKVLVSEVKTTSISPNATICESSIVNGLCMIEDGTFIDDFCKIKGPIYIGMNSRVGTGSLLRSCMVGSGSSIGFKLRSG
;
A
#
# COMPACT_ATOMS: atom_id res chain seq x y z
N MET A 1 18.97 -1.56 -30.45
CA MET A 1 17.54 -1.55 -30.05
C MET A 1 17.47 -1.03 -28.62
N ILE A 2 17.15 0.24 -28.44
CA ILE A 2 16.90 0.80 -27.10
C ILE A 2 15.51 0.30 -26.72
N ARG A 3 15.45 -0.58 -25.73
CA ARG A 3 14.18 -1.12 -25.24
C ARG A 3 13.51 0.02 -24.48
N LEU A 4 12.51 0.66 -25.08
CA LEU A 4 11.66 1.63 -24.39
C LEU A 4 10.99 0.90 -23.23
N GLY A 5 11.31 1.31 -22.00
CA GLY A 5 10.65 0.84 -20.81
C GLY A 5 9.33 1.60 -20.59
N LEU A 6 8.56 1.08 -19.64
CA LEU A 6 7.20 1.55 -19.38
C LEU A 6 7.22 2.99 -18.87
N ILE A 7 6.38 3.84 -19.45
CA ILE A 7 6.10 5.19 -18.93
C ILE A 7 4.83 5.12 -18.10
N VAL A 8 4.91 5.47 -16.82
CA VAL A 8 3.76 5.46 -15.91
C VAL A 8 3.24 6.88 -15.73
N LEU A 9 2.04 7.17 -16.22
CA LEU A 9 1.41 8.47 -16.11
C LEU A 9 0.38 8.46 -15.01
N ILE A 10 0.56 9.33 -14.02
CA ILE A 10 -0.35 9.46 -12.88
C ILE A 10 -1.32 10.61 -13.12
N LYS A 11 -2.61 10.31 -13.13
CA LYS A 11 -3.69 11.30 -13.28
C LYS A 11 -4.27 11.69 -11.95
N HIS A 12 -4.50 12.99 -11.79
CA HIS A 12 -5.40 13.52 -10.79
C HIS A 12 -6.84 13.52 -11.30
N VAL A 13 -7.69 12.72 -10.66
CA VAL A 13 -9.14 12.74 -10.87
C VAL A 13 -9.78 13.18 -9.56
N PRO A 14 -10.60 14.25 -9.56
CA PRO A 14 -11.34 14.63 -8.37
C PRO A 14 -12.28 13.50 -7.97
N HIS A 15 -12.30 13.18 -6.68
CA HIS A 15 -13.08 12.10 -6.09
C HIS A 15 -13.61 12.56 -4.73
N ASP A 16 -14.63 11.91 -4.18
CA ASP A 16 -15.33 12.42 -2.98
C ASP A 16 -14.44 12.52 -1.73
N LEU A 17 -13.32 11.77 -1.68
CA LEU A 17 -12.32 11.94 -0.61
C LEU A 17 -11.49 13.22 -0.74
N SER A 18 -11.48 13.88 -1.90
CA SER A 18 -10.78 15.17 -2.10
C SER A 18 -11.37 16.30 -1.25
N GLU A 19 -12.63 16.19 -0.81
CA GLU A 19 -13.24 17.14 0.13
C GLU A 19 -12.73 16.95 1.56
N VAL A 20 -12.43 15.71 1.95
CA VAL A 20 -11.84 15.37 3.26
C VAL A 20 -10.33 15.61 3.26
N THR A 21 -9.73 15.57 2.08
CA THR A 21 -8.29 15.62 1.87
C THR A 21 -7.93 16.91 1.14
N GLY A 22 -7.83 18.01 1.90
CA GLY A 22 -7.68 19.37 1.38
C GLY A 22 -6.70 19.49 0.19
N LEU A 23 -7.04 20.38 -0.76
CA LEU A 23 -6.28 20.64 -1.98
C LEU A 23 -4.78 20.85 -1.69
N GLY A 24 -3.96 19.94 -2.22
CA GLY A 24 -2.52 19.78 -1.96
C GLY A 24 -2.19 18.29 -2.02
N ASP A 25 -0.91 17.88 -1.89
CA ASP A 25 -0.44 16.47 -1.88
C ASP A 25 -1.48 15.54 -1.25
N SER A 26 -2.34 14.90 -2.08
CA SER A 26 -3.63 14.45 -1.58
C SER A 26 -3.46 13.35 -0.55
N LEU A 27 -4.12 13.45 0.61
CA LEU A 27 -4.07 12.39 1.63
C LEU A 27 -4.57 11.03 1.10
N ALA A 28 -5.30 11.02 -0.02
CA ALA A 28 -5.65 9.79 -0.72
C ALA A 28 -4.42 8.99 -1.21
N SER A 29 -3.34 9.69 -1.62
CA SER A 29 -2.06 9.07 -1.95
C SER A 29 -1.25 8.62 -0.71
N LEU A 30 -1.63 9.11 0.47
CA LEU A 30 -1.06 8.74 1.78
C LEU A 30 -1.73 7.52 2.42
N PHE A 31 -2.84 7.00 1.86
CA PHE A 31 -3.38 5.71 2.31
C PHE A 31 -2.31 4.64 2.14
N SER A 32 -1.88 4.09 3.26
CA SER A 32 -0.84 3.08 3.30
C SER A 32 -1.46 1.70 3.18
N VAL A 33 -1.10 0.99 2.11
CA VAL A 33 -1.44 -0.41 1.90
C VAL A 33 -0.20 -1.24 2.20
N MET A 34 -0.31 -2.13 3.17
CA MET A 34 0.81 -2.94 3.67
C MET A 34 2.04 -2.11 4.04
N GLY A 35 1.83 -1.00 4.74
CA GLY A 35 2.90 -0.10 5.19
C GLY A 35 3.52 0.77 4.10
N LYS A 36 3.01 0.74 2.86
CA LYS A 36 3.48 1.57 1.74
C LYS A 36 2.38 2.50 1.24
N PRO A 37 2.69 3.78 0.94
CA PRO A 37 1.78 4.65 0.21
C PRO A 37 1.23 3.98 -1.06
N LEU A 38 -0.05 4.19 -1.36
CA LEU A 38 -0.76 3.56 -2.48
C LEU A 38 0.02 3.66 -3.81
N LEU A 39 0.59 4.82 -4.09
CA LEU A 39 1.36 5.05 -5.32
C LEU A 39 2.66 4.24 -5.35
N LEU A 40 3.38 4.18 -4.23
CA LEU A 40 4.58 3.35 -4.11
C LEU A 40 4.25 1.86 -4.21
N TYR A 41 3.12 1.44 -3.66
CA TYR A 41 2.63 0.07 -3.80
C TYR A 41 2.38 -0.27 -5.28
N ASN A 42 1.71 0.61 -6.03
CA ASN A 42 1.46 0.41 -7.47
C ASN A 42 2.75 0.38 -8.28
N ILE A 43 3.68 1.32 -8.03
CA ILE A 43 4.98 1.36 -8.69
C ILE A 43 5.76 0.07 -8.41
N ALA A 44 5.76 -0.40 -7.15
CA ALA A 44 6.42 -1.66 -6.80
C ALA A 44 5.85 -2.85 -7.57
N LYS A 45 4.51 -2.92 -7.72
CA LYS A 45 3.83 -3.97 -8.49
C LYS A 45 4.11 -3.92 -9.98
N LEU A 46 4.27 -2.73 -10.55
CA LEU A 46 4.67 -2.57 -11.94
C LEU A 46 6.14 -2.92 -12.15
N ALA A 47 7.02 -2.44 -11.26
CA ALA A 47 8.46 -2.65 -11.32
C ALA A 47 8.83 -4.14 -11.19
N SER A 48 8.05 -4.94 -10.45
CA SER A 48 8.25 -6.39 -10.37
C SER A 48 7.89 -7.13 -11.66
N ARG A 49 7.16 -6.50 -12.59
CA ARG A 49 6.68 -7.11 -13.85
C ARG A 49 7.38 -6.57 -15.08
N LYS A 50 7.66 -5.27 -15.14
CA LYS A 50 8.30 -4.57 -16.26
C LYS A 50 9.28 -3.53 -15.76
N SER A 51 10.31 -3.25 -16.56
CA SER A 51 11.19 -2.11 -16.32
C SER A 51 10.40 -0.82 -16.54
N ILE A 52 10.39 0.06 -15.54
CA ILE A 52 9.80 1.38 -15.61
C ILE A 52 10.93 2.37 -15.91
N ASP A 53 10.79 3.14 -16.98
CA ASP A 53 11.79 4.14 -17.35
C ASP A 53 11.50 5.48 -16.71
N CYS A 54 10.22 5.85 -16.66
CA CYS A 54 9.79 7.18 -16.22
C CYS A 54 8.42 7.14 -15.54
N VAL A 55 8.26 7.92 -14.47
CA VAL A 55 6.97 8.26 -13.87
C VAL A 55 6.66 9.71 -14.15
N LEU A 56 5.49 9.98 -14.72
CA LEU A 56 4.99 11.32 -15.02
C LEU A 56 3.95 11.71 -13.99
N LEU A 57 4.22 12.77 -13.23
CA LEU A 57 3.31 13.33 -12.23
C LEU A 57 2.71 14.65 -12.74
N PRO A 58 1.46 15.00 -12.36
CA PRO A 58 0.95 16.34 -12.62
C PRO A 58 1.78 17.37 -11.84
N GLU A 59 1.83 18.61 -12.33
CA GLU A 59 2.50 19.69 -11.59
C GLU A 59 1.88 19.91 -10.20
N GLY A 60 2.73 20.26 -9.22
CA GLY A 60 2.33 20.58 -7.85
C GLY A 60 2.40 19.41 -6.86
N PHE A 61 2.85 18.22 -7.28
CA PHE A 61 3.01 17.02 -6.43
C PHE A 61 4.47 16.79 -6.00
N THR A 62 5.15 17.83 -5.54
CA THR A 62 6.58 17.81 -5.23
C THR A 62 6.93 16.86 -4.08
N HIS A 63 6.10 16.76 -3.04
CA HIS A 63 6.34 15.80 -1.95
C HIS A 63 6.29 14.36 -2.46
N MET A 64 5.31 14.05 -3.31
CA MET A 64 5.19 12.70 -3.88
C MET A 64 6.39 12.34 -4.77
N ALA A 65 6.86 13.28 -5.59
CA ALA A 65 8.09 13.10 -6.37
C ALA A 65 9.29 12.77 -5.47
N SER A 66 9.43 13.47 -4.34
CA SER A 66 10.51 13.22 -3.37
C SER A 66 10.42 11.83 -2.73
N VAL A 67 9.21 11.38 -2.37
CA VAL A 67 8.96 10.06 -1.76
C VAL A 67 9.27 8.92 -2.75
N ILE A 68 8.88 9.09 -4.01
CA ILE A 68 9.21 8.13 -5.08
C ILE A 68 10.72 8.10 -5.33
N SER A 69 11.37 9.26 -5.44
CA SER A 69 12.81 9.36 -5.68
C SER A 69 13.63 8.73 -4.54
N ALA A 70 13.20 8.93 -3.28
CA ALA A 70 13.84 8.31 -2.13
C ALA A 70 13.70 6.77 -2.13
N SER A 71 12.54 6.25 -2.58
CA SER A 71 12.29 4.80 -2.64
C SER A 71 12.91 4.13 -3.87
N TYR A 72 13.00 4.86 -4.99
CA TYR A 72 13.51 4.40 -6.28
C TYR A 72 14.46 5.46 -6.89
N PRO A 73 15.72 5.56 -6.42
CA PRO A 73 16.65 6.61 -6.86
C PRO A 73 17.02 6.55 -8.34
N SER A 74 16.93 5.38 -8.95
CA SER A 74 17.23 5.16 -10.37
C SER A 74 16.06 5.46 -11.31
N LEU A 75 14.87 5.76 -10.77
CA LEU A 75 13.67 6.00 -11.55
C LEU A 75 13.56 7.48 -11.94
N ARG A 76 13.39 7.75 -13.23
CA ARG A 76 13.17 9.13 -13.69
C ARG A 76 11.77 9.59 -13.33
N ILE A 77 11.66 10.79 -12.77
CA ILE A 77 10.37 11.41 -12.41
C ILE A 77 10.32 12.76 -13.12
N ASP A 78 9.35 12.92 -14.02
CA ASP A 78 9.12 14.20 -14.69
C ASP A 78 7.71 14.70 -14.38
N GLU A 79 7.51 16.01 -14.47
CA GLU A 79 6.20 16.63 -14.33
C GLU A 79 5.57 16.89 -15.70
N TYR A 80 4.24 16.85 -15.78
CA TYR A 80 3.51 17.16 -17.00
C TYR A 80 2.38 18.17 -16.76
N LYS A 81 2.23 19.11 -17.72
CA LYS A 81 1.12 20.07 -17.79
C LYS A 81 -0.01 19.57 -18.69
N ASP A 82 0.35 19.08 -19.87
CA ASP A 82 -0.60 18.66 -20.90
C ASP A 82 -0.34 17.22 -21.32
N ARG A 83 -1.37 16.39 -21.17
CA ARG A 83 -1.38 14.99 -21.59
C ARG A 83 -1.12 14.84 -23.09
N ALA A 84 -1.58 15.80 -23.91
CA ALA A 84 -1.49 15.72 -25.37
C ALA A 84 -0.04 15.66 -25.90
N LEU A 85 0.93 16.08 -25.09
CA LEU A 85 2.35 16.10 -25.44
C LEU A 85 3.06 14.77 -25.14
N ILE A 86 2.37 13.82 -24.51
CA ILE A 86 2.98 12.58 -24.01
C ILE A 86 2.81 11.48 -25.07
N PRO A 87 3.90 10.81 -25.47
CA PRO A 87 3.81 9.69 -26.41
C PRO A 87 2.91 8.58 -25.84
N THR A 88 2.05 8.02 -26.69
CA THR A 88 1.11 6.96 -26.31
C THR A 88 1.77 5.57 -26.31
N ASP A 89 2.93 5.44 -26.95
CA ASP A 89 3.69 4.19 -27.00
C ASP A 89 4.22 3.82 -25.61
N ASP A 90 3.91 2.59 -25.17
CA ASP A 90 4.29 2.02 -23.86
C ASP A 90 3.88 2.87 -22.64
N LEU A 91 2.77 3.60 -22.77
CA LEU A 91 2.15 4.39 -21.70
C LEU A 91 1.22 3.54 -20.83
N PHE A 92 1.43 3.54 -19.52
CA PHE A 92 0.52 2.97 -18.54
C PHE A 92 -0.08 4.05 -17.66
N GLU A 93 -1.39 4.19 -17.72
CA GLU A 93 -2.11 5.25 -17.03
C GLU A 93 -2.66 4.75 -15.70
N LEU A 94 -2.36 5.48 -14.63
CA LEU A 94 -2.87 5.22 -13.29
C LEU A 94 -3.52 6.47 -12.73
N GLN A 95 -4.55 6.27 -11.92
CA GLN A 95 -5.14 7.35 -11.15
C GLN A 95 -4.57 7.35 -9.72
N PHE A 96 -4.48 8.51 -9.08
CA PHE A 96 -4.01 8.59 -7.68
C PHE A 96 -4.83 7.74 -6.71
N ASN A 97 -6.11 7.56 -6.96
CA ASN A 97 -7.03 6.76 -6.14
C ASN A 97 -7.19 5.32 -6.66
N SER A 98 -6.27 4.82 -7.48
CA SER A 98 -6.33 3.45 -8.01
C SER A 98 -5.31 2.54 -7.35
N ILE A 99 -5.59 1.24 -7.35
CA ILE A 99 -4.68 0.20 -6.88
C ILE A 99 -4.49 -0.87 -7.95
N ILE A 100 -3.28 -1.41 -8.00
CA ILE A 100 -2.92 -2.56 -8.80
C ILE A 100 -3.03 -3.81 -7.93
N VAL A 101 -3.95 -4.72 -8.27
CA VAL A 101 -4.09 -6.00 -7.59
C VAL A 101 -3.84 -7.13 -8.57
N GLU A 102 -3.10 -8.15 -8.14
CA GLU A 102 -2.93 -9.36 -8.94
C GLU A 102 -4.20 -10.22 -8.90
N SER A 103 -4.69 -10.55 -10.10
CA SER A 103 -5.76 -11.54 -10.26
C SER A 103 -5.21 -12.95 -10.07
N GLU A 104 -6.08 -13.86 -9.64
CA GLU A 104 -5.79 -15.30 -9.53
C GLU A 104 -5.32 -15.91 -10.86
N MET A 105 -5.71 -15.31 -11.98
CA MET A 105 -5.31 -15.73 -13.33
C MET A 105 -3.96 -15.12 -13.79
N GLY A 106 -3.19 -14.47 -12.91
CA GLY A 106 -1.89 -13.86 -13.22
C GLY A 106 -1.95 -12.48 -13.90
N GLY A 107 -3.15 -12.00 -14.25
CA GLY A 107 -3.39 -10.66 -14.77
C GLY A 107 -3.25 -9.56 -13.70
N VAL A 108 -3.10 -8.32 -14.15
CA VAL A 108 -3.24 -7.12 -13.30
C VAL A 108 -4.65 -6.59 -13.46
N VAL A 109 -5.32 -6.34 -12.33
CA VAL A 109 -6.58 -5.59 -12.28
C VAL A 109 -6.30 -4.25 -11.63
N VAL A 110 -6.78 -3.18 -12.26
CA VAL A 110 -6.75 -1.83 -11.69
C VAL A 110 -8.12 -1.55 -11.10
N ASP A 111 -8.19 -1.44 -9.77
CA ASP A 111 -9.40 -1.12 -9.01
C ASP A 111 -9.33 0.35 -8.55
N GLN A 112 -10.45 1.09 -8.59
CA GLN A 112 -10.52 2.50 -8.18
C GLN A 112 -11.21 2.65 -6.82
N ILE A 113 -10.72 3.57 -6.01
CA ILE A 113 -11.30 3.99 -4.73
C ILE A 113 -12.09 5.26 -4.99
N VAL A 114 -13.37 5.10 -5.34
CA VAL A 114 -14.28 6.24 -5.49
C VAL A 114 -14.95 6.53 -4.15
N TYR A 115 -15.38 5.47 -3.45
CA TYR A 115 -16.10 5.58 -2.18
C TYR A 115 -15.36 4.88 -1.03
N PRO A 116 -15.66 5.23 0.24
CA PRO A 116 -15.01 4.60 1.40
C PRO A 116 -15.16 3.07 1.48
N TRP A 117 -16.27 2.50 1.00
CA TRP A 117 -16.46 1.03 1.00
C TRP A 117 -15.61 0.33 -0.06
N ASP A 118 -15.21 1.02 -1.13
CA ASP A 118 -14.26 0.48 -2.11
C ASP A 118 -12.91 0.22 -1.45
N LEU A 119 -12.48 1.10 -0.54
CA LEU A 119 -11.24 0.92 0.23
C LEU A 119 -11.27 -0.41 1.00
N LEU A 120 -12.34 -0.69 1.75
CA LEU A 120 -12.44 -1.95 2.51
C LEU A 120 -12.42 -3.18 1.59
N ARG A 121 -13.15 -3.14 0.47
CA ARG A 121 -13.16 -4.21 -0.53
C ARG A 121 -11.76 -4.44 -1.10
N ILE A 122 -11.08 -3.37 -1.47
CA ILE A 122 -9.74 -3.38 -2.06
C ILE A 122 -8.71 -3.90 -1.05
N MET A 123 -8.75 -3.43 0.20
CA MET A 123 -7.83 -3.89 1.24
C MET A 123 -7.95 -5.39 1.49
N ASN A 124 -9.18 -5.93 1.49
CA ASN A 124 -9.40 -7.37 1.61
C ASN A 124 -8.86 -8.13 0.39
N LYS A 125 -9.09 -7.63 -0.83
CA LYS A 125 -8.53 -8.23 -2.05
C LYS A 125 -7.01 -8.26 -2.03
N VAL A 126 -6.37 -7.15 -1.66
CA VAL A 126 -4.92 -7.07 -1.50
C VAL A 126 -4.44 -8.06 -0.45
N LEU A 127 -5.09 -8.11 0.71
CA LEU A 127 -4.71 -8.99 1.79
C LEU A 127 -4.70 -10.47 1.35
N VAL A 128 -5.72 -10.90 0.61
CA VAL A 128 -5.81 -12.27 0.08
C VAL A 128 -4.76 -12.51 -1.02
N SER A 129 -4.49 -11.51 -1.86
CA SER A 129 -3.55 -11.63 -2.98
C SER A 129 -2.08 -11.63 -2.53
N GLU A 130 -1.74 -10.84 -1.51
CA GLU A 130 -0.37 -10.69 -1.00
C GLU A 130 -0.02 -11.71 0.08
N VAL A 131 -0.94 -11.98 1.02
CA VAL A 131 -0.67 -12.86 2.17
C VAL A 131 -0.94 -14.31 1.77
N LYS A 132 -0.12 -14.81 0.83
CA LYS A 132 -0.14 -16.20 0.35
C LYS A 132 0.66 -17.16 1.23
N THR A 133 1.63 -16.64 1.98
CA THR A 133 2.48 -17.40 2.89
C THR A 133 2.53 -16.73 4.25
N THR A 134 2.84 -17.52 5.28
CA THR A 134 3.08 -16.98 6.62
C THR A 134 4.52 -16.46 6.70
N SER A 135 4.68 -15.19 7.06
CA SER A 135 5.96 -14.53 7.29
C SER A 135 5.90 -13.81 8.63
N ILE A 136 6.78 -14.19 9.55
CA ILE A 136 6.88 -13.56 10.87
C ILE A 136 8.32 -13.08 11.03
N SER A 137 8.48 -11.78 11.26
CA SER A 137 9.77 -11.19 11.52
C SER A 137 10.42 -11.78 12.77
N PRO A 138 11.75 -12.05 12.76
CA PRO A 138 12.48 -12.45 13.96
C PRO A 138 12.52 -11.35 15.04
N ASN A 139 12.29 -10.09 14.65
CA ASN A 139 12.22 -8.95 15.57
C ASN A 139 10.81 -8.75 16.16
N ALA A 140 9.83 -9.56 15.75
CA ALA A 140 8.49 -9.52 16.33
C ALA A 140 8.46 -10.32 17.64
N THR A 141 7.83 -9.74 18.67
CA THR A 141 7.62 -10.40 19.96
C THR A 141 6.18 -10.87 20.04
N ILE A 142 5.97 -12.17 20.23
CA ILE A 142 4.65 -12.78 20.35
C ILE A 142 4.64 -13.59 21.65
N CYS A 143 3.74 -13.25 22.58
CA CYS A 143 3.56 -14.01 23.80
C CYS A 143 3.13 -15.46 23.50
N GLU A 144 3.65 -16.44 24.23
CA GLU A 144 3.35 -17.87 24.02
C GLU A 144 1.88 -18.23 24.22
N SER A 145 1.16 -17.44 25.04
CA SER A 145 -0.28 -17.60 25.28
C SER A 145 -1.14 -17.18 24.08
N SER A 146 -0.55 -16.51 23.09
CA SER A 146 -1.23 -16.03 21.91
C SER A 146 -1.25 -17.06 20.79
N ILE A 147 -2.39 -17.16 20.13
CA ILE A 147 -2.64 -18.18 19.10
C ILE A 147 -2.68 -17.51 17.74
N VAL A 148 -1.72 -17.87 16.88
CA VAL A 148 -1.66 -17.44 15.49
C VAL A 148 -2.06 -18.60 14.57
N ASN A 149 -3.18 -18.45 13.87
CA ASN A 149 -3.73 -19.47 12.98
C ASN A 149 -3.91 -18.94 11.56
N GLY A 150 -3.41 -19.67 10.56
CA GLY A 150 -3.55 -19.33 9.15
C GLY A 150 -2.45 -18.39 8.64
N LEU A 151 -2.66 -17.86 7.44
CA LEU A 151 -1.69 -17.02 6.74
C LEU A 151 -1.55 -15.68 7.45
N CYS A 152 -0.35 -15.33 7.88
CA CYS A 152 -0.12 -14.05 8.54
C CYS A 152 1.22 -13.45 8.12
N MET A 153 1.23 -12.12 7.97
CA MET A 153 2.44 -11.35 7.73
C MET A 153 2.62 -10.41 8.92
N ILE A 154 3.67 -10.63 9.71
CA ILE A 154 3.97 -9.87 10.92
C ILE A 154 5.34 -9.23 10.75
N GLU A 155 5.35 -7.90 10.70
CA GLU A 155 6.54 -7.10 10.45
C GLU A 155 7.38 -6.83 11.71
N ASP A 156 8.58 -6.30 11.49
CA ASP A 156 9.58 -5.98 12.52
C ASP A 156 9.05 -5.07 13.64
N GLY A 157 9.49 -5.34 14.87
CA GLY A 157 9.15 -4.54 16.05
C GLY A 157 7.69 -4.66 16.49
N THR A 158 6.93 -5.57 15.88
CA THR A 158 5.55 -5.85 16.31
C THR A 158 5.55 -6.54 17.67
N PHE A 159 4.66 -6.10 18.56
CA PHE A 159 4.46 -6.70 19.87
C PHE A 159 3.03 -7.23 19.98
N ILE A 160 2.89 -8.55 20.16
CA ILE A 160 1.61 -9.23 20.41
C ILE A 160 1.62 -9.74 21.84
N ASP A 161 0.73 -9.15 22.63
CA ASP A 161 0.55 -9.39 24.05
C ASP A 161 -0.20 -10.72 24.30
N ASP A 162 -0.45 -11.06 25.56
CA ASP A 162 -1.03 -12.33 25.97
C ASP A 162 -2.47 -12.57 25.49
N PHE A 163 -2.83 -13.85 25.32
CA PHE A 163 -4.19 -14.31 24.99
C PHE A 163 -4.80 -13.72 23.71
N CYS A 164 -3.97 -13.23 22.79
CA CYS A 164 -4.44 -12.73 21.50
C CYS A 164 -4.79 -13.90 20.57
N LYS A 165 -5.84 -13.72 19.77
CA LYS A 165 -6.24 -14.69 18.75
C LYS A 165 -6.13 -14.06 17.38
N ILE A 166 -5.14 -14.50 16.63
CA ILE A 166 -4.85 -14.01 15.29
C ILE A 166 -5.30 -15.06 14.29
N LYS A 167 -6.19 -14.68 13.37
CA LYS A 167 -6.72 -15.54 12.32
C LYS A 167 -6.50 -14.94 10.94
N GLY A 168 -5.67 -15.62 10.16
CA GLY A 168 -5.31 -15.24 8.79
C GLY A 168 -6.47 -15.30 7.78
N PRO A 169 -6.33 -14.66 6.61
CA PRO A 169 -5.19 -13.83 6.20
C PRO A 169 -5.14 -12.52 6.98
N ILE A 170 -3.95 -12.09 7.41
CA ILE A 170 -3.75 -10.86 8.19
C ILE A 170 -2.38 -10.26 7.94
N TYR A 171 -2.32 -8.93 7.92
CA TYR A 171 -1.07 -8.17 7.89
C TYR A 171 -0.96 -7.29 9.13
N ILE A 172 0.18 -7.35 9.82
CA ILE A 172 0.51 -6.48 10.95
C ILE A 172 1.79 -5.71 10.63
N GLY A 173 1.65 -4.40 10.44
CA GLY A 173 2.74 -3.51 10.06
C GLY A 173 3.76 -3.27 11.18
N MET A 174 4.91 -2.74 10.80
CA MET A 174 6.07 -2.53 11.68
C MET A 174 5.72 -1.73 12.94
N ASN A 175 6.36 -2.05 14.06
CA ASN A 175 6.19 -1.35 15.34
C ASN A 175 4.74 -1.29 15.86
N SER A 176 3.87 -2.19 15.39
CA SER A 176 2.49 -2.25 15.85
C SER A 176 2.38 -2.99 17.18
N ARG A 177 1.36 -2.65 17.97
CA ARG A 177 1.09 -3.29 19.26
C ARG A 177 -0.31 -3.86 19.27
N VAL A 178 -0.41 -5.14 19.61
CA VAL A 178 -1.68 -5.84 19.80
C VAL A 178 -1.78 -6.17 21.28
N GLY A 179 -2.66 -5.47 21.99
CA GLY A 179 -2.86 -5.61 23.43
C GLY A 179 -3.63 -6.89 23.80
N THR A 180 -3.53 -7.25 25.08
CA THR A 180 -4.03 -8.52 25.64
C THR A 180 -5.47 -8.85 25.19
N GLY A 181 -5.73 -10.11 24.82
CA GLY A 181 -7.08 -10.60 24.52
C GLY A 181 -7.68 -10.14 23.19
N SER A 182 -6.90 -9.50 22.32
CA SER A 182 -7.40 -9.00 21.03
C SER A 182 -7.69 -10.15 20.04
N LEU A 183 -8.82 -10.06 19.35
CA LEU A 183 -9.18 -10.93 18.23
C LEU A 183 -8.96 -10.19 16.91
N LEU A 184 -7.99 -10.64 16.12
CA LEU A 184 -7.72 -10.10 14.79
C LEU A 184 -8.08 -11.13 13.72
N ARG A 185 -8.86 -10.71 12.72
CA ARG A 185 -9.25 -11.55 11.58
C ARG A 185 -9.47 -10.71 10.33
N SER A 186 -8.93 -11.16 9.19
CA SER A 186 -9.18 -10.58 7.86
C SER A 186 -9.02 -9.06 7.85
N CYS A 187 -7.94 -8.59 8.45
CA CYS A 187 -7.68 -7.16 8.59
C CYS A 187 -6.22 -6.83 8.28
N MET A 188 -5.98 -5.53 8.11
CA MET A 188 -4.65 -4.98 7.90
C MET A 188 -4.40 -3.93 8.99
N VAL A 189 -3.32 -4.11 9.75
CA VAL A 189 -2.90 -3.19 10.80
C VAL A 189 -1.76 -2.35 10.25
N GLY A 190 -1.95 -1.03 10.19
CA GLY A 190 -0.92 -0.12 9.69
C GLY A 190 0.27 -0.01 10.66
N SER A 191 1.44 0.35 10.14
CA SER A 191 2.65 0.51 10.96
C SER A 191 2.46 1.52 12.10
N GLY A 192 3.01 1.20 13.27
CA GLY A 192 2.90 2.02 14.49
C GLY A 192 1.51 2.03 15.12
N SER A 193 0.57 1.21 14.62
CA SER A 193 -0.78 1.16 15.18
C SER A 193 -0.83 0.41 16.50
N SER A 194 -1.73 0.84 17.38
CA SER A 194 -2.00 0.16 18.65
C SER A 194 -3.44 -0.34 18.63
N ILE A 195 -3.63 -1.66 18.76
CA ILE A 195 -4.93 -2.31 18.85
C ILE A 195 -5.08 -2.90 20.24
N GLY A 196 -6.29 -2.82 20.80
CA GLY A 196 -6.59 -3.31 22.14
C GLY A 196 -6.50 -2.22 23.20
N PHE A 197 -6.59 -2.62 24.46
CA PHE A 197 -6.73 -1.71 25.58
C PHE A 197 -5.35 -1.26 26.10
N LYS A 198 -5.08 0.05 26.05
CA LYS A 198 -3.91 0.64 26.72
C LYS A 198 -4.25 0.90 28.18
N LEU A 199 -3.80 0.03 29.08
CA LEU A 199 -3.56 0.40 30.47
C LEU A 199 -2.05 0.61 30.64
N ARG A 200 -1.63 1.87 30.58
CA ARG A 200 -0.24 2.25 30.85
C ARG A 200 -0.17 2.66 32.31
N SER A 201 0.35 1.78 33.16
CA SER A 201 0.77 2.13 34.52
C SER A 201 2.26 2.43 34.52
N GLY A 202 2.64 3.67 34.89
CA GLY A 202 4.02 4.08 35.22
C GLY A 202 4.94 4.29 34.04
#